data_AF-A0A813SLP3-F1
#
_entry.id   AF-A0A813SLP3-F1
#
_cell.length_a   1.000
_cell.length_b   1.000
_cell.length_c   1.000
_cell.angle_alpha   90.00
_cell.angle_beta   90.00
_cell.angle_gamma   90.00
#
_symmetry.space_group_name_H-M   'P 1'
#
loop_
_entity.id
_entity.type
_entity.pdbx_description
1 polymer ?
#
loop_
_entity_poly.entity_id
_entity_poly.type
_entity_poly.pdbx_seq_one_letter_code
_entity_poly.pdbx_strand_id
1 'polypeptide(L)' 'MFKACLAKFQQHPQLKELLLSTDDRTLIEHTVNDSYWADGGDGTGRNQLGITLMKVRRHLSYHHNDHH' A
#
# COMPACT_ATOMS: atom_id res chain seq x y z
N MET A 1 4.00 -10.99 -2.71
CA MET A 1 3.71 -9.91 -1.76
C MET A 1 2.29 -9.38 -1.81
N PHE A 2 1.73 -8.99 -2.96
CA PHE A 2 0.35 -8.44 -3.04
C PHE A 2 -0.70 -9.24 -2.23
N LYS A 3 -0.80 -10.57 -2.43
CA LYS A 3 -1.78 -11.42 -1.73
C LYS A 3 -1.62 -11.40 -0.21
N ALA A 4 -0.38 -11.38 0.29
CA ALA A 4 -0.10 -11.35 1.72
C ALA A 4 -0.48 -9.98 2.33
N CYS A 5 -0.13 -8.88 1.65
CA CYS A 5 -0.57 -7.55 2.05
C CYS A 5 -2.11 -7.47 2.05
N LEU A 6 -2.76 -7.92 0.97
CA LEU A 6 -4.22 -7.93 0.87
C LEU A 6 -4.87 -8.69 2.04
N ALA A 7 -4.39 -9.90 2.34
CA ALA A 7 -4.89 -10.70 3.46
C ALA A 7 -4.75 -9.97 4.80
N LYS A 8 -3.58 -9.33 5.06
CA LYS A 8 -3.36 -8.52 6.25
C LYS A 8 -4.39 -7.40 6.38
N PHE A 9 -4.62 -6.63 5.32
CA PHE A 9 -5.60 -5.53 5.36
C PHE A 9 -7.06 -6.04 5.44
N GLN A 10 -7.37 -7.21 4.89
CA GLN A 10 -8.69 -7.83 5.05
C GLN A 10 -8.93 -8.32 6.48
N GLN A 11 -7.91 -8.85 7.15
CA GLN A 11 -7.99 -9.36 8.53
C GLN A 11 -8.00 -8.25 9.58
N HIS A 12 -7.54 -7.05 9.25
CA HIS A 12 -7.41 -5.93 10.16
C HIS A 12 -8.18 -4.69 9.65
N PRO A 13 -9.49 -4.55 9.98
CA PRO A 13 -10.34 -3.47 9.47
C PRO A 13 -9.78 -2.06 9.71
N GLN A 14 -9.19 -1.81 10.87
CA GLN A 14 -8.56 -0.52 11.20
C GLN A 14 -7.40 -0.18 10.26
N LEU A 15 -6.58 -1.17 9.88
CA LEU A 15 -5.49 -0.97 8.93
C LEU A 15 -6.03 -0.74 7.52
N LYS A 16 -7.13 -1.42 7.14
CA LYS A 16 -7.81 -1.18 5.87
C LYS A 16 -8.35 0.24 5.79
N GLU A 17 -9.03 0.72 6.83
CA GLU A 17 -9.53 2.10 6.90
C GLU A 17 -8.39 3.11 6.83
N LEU A 18 -7.29 2.87 7.54
CA LEU A 18 -6.10 3.71 7.48
C LEU A 18 -5.48 3.72 6.08
N LEU A 19 -5.45 2.59 5.38
CA LEU A 19 -4.95 2.52 4.01
C LEU A 19 -5.86 3.25 3.03
N LEU A 20 -7.17 3.11 3.17
CA LEU A 20 -8.17 3.80 2.33
C LEU A 20 -8.18 5.31 2.60
N SER A 21 -7.95 5.76 3.84
CA SER A 21 -7.90 7.18 4.18
C SER A 21 -6.69 7.92 3.61
N THR A 22 -5.71 7.20 3.05
CA THR A 22 -4.62 7.80 2.27
C THR A 22 -5.11 8.37 0.94
N ASP A 23 -6.33 8.01 0.52
CA ASP A 23 -6.99 8.51 -0.69
C ASP A 23 -6.06 8.37 -1.91
N ASP A 24 -5.98 9.35 -2.80
CA ASP A 24 -5.10 9.31 -3.98
C ASP A 24 -3.62 9.63 -3.71
N ARG A 25 -3.21 9.78 -2.44
CA ARG A 25 -1.80 10.10 -2.12
C ARG A 25 -0.86 8.96 -2.49
N THR A 26 0.32 9.32 -2.97
CA THR A 26 1.41 8.37 -3.24
C THR A 26 2.01 7.88 -1.93
N LEU A 27 2.14 6.56 -1.77
CA LEU A 27 2.82 5.96 -0.63
C LEU A 27 4.26 5.68 -1.01
N ILE A 28 5.19 6.28 -0.28
CA ILE A 28 6.64 6.10 -0.43
C ILE A 28 7.17 5.53 0.87
N GLU A 29 7.80 4.35 0.79
CA GLU A 29 8.59 3.86 1.90
C GLU A 29 9.98 4.49 1.79
N HIS A 30 10.33 5.31 2.79
CA HIS A 30 11.57 6.06 2.80
C HIS A 30 12.59 5.38 3.71
N THR A 31 13.58 4.71 3.12
CA THR A 31 14.71 4.15 3.87
C THR A 31 15.94 4.01 2.98
N VAL A 32 17.10 4.35 3.55
CA VAL A 32 18.42 4.19 2.92
C VAL A 32 18.84 2.71 2.81
N ASN A 33 18.18 1.81 3.53
CA ASN A 33 18.62 0.43 3.67
C ASN A 33 18.06 -0.52 2.61
N ASP A 34 17.07 -0.09 1.81
CA ASP A 34 16.43 -0.95 0.81
C ASP A 34 16.03 -0.14 -0.45
N SER A 35 16.76 -0.32 -1.54
CA SER A 35 16.44 0.34 -2.83
C SER A 35 15.46 -0.45 -3.70
N TYR A 36 15.05 -1.66 -3.29
CA TYR A 36 14.09 -2.47 -4.04
C TYR A 36 12.67 -2.31 -3.48
N TRP A 37 12.49 -2.42 -2.17
CA TRP A 37 11.20 -2.23 -1.51
C TRP A 37 10.91 -0.77 -1.17
N ALA A 38 11.95 0.01 -0.89
CA ALA A 38 11.89 1.43 -0.57
C ALA A 38 12.46 2.31 -1.69
N ASP A 39 12.58 3.61 -1.39
CA ASP A 39 13.13 4.62 -2.27
C ASP A 39 14.66 4.80 -2.17
N GLY A 40 15.36 3.96 -1.39
CA GLY A 40 16.82 4.06 -1.23
C GLY A 40 17.28 5.29 -0.43
N GLY A 41 16.36 6.06 0.17
CA GLY A 41 16.63 7.27 0.95
C GLY A 41 17.01 8.50 0.12
N ASP A 42 17.27 8.34 -1.16
CA ASP A 42 17.53 9.42 -2.13
C ASP A 42 16.45 9.51 -3.23
N GLY A 43 15.42 8.66 -3.16
CA GLY A 43 14.34 8.62 -4.15
C GLY A 43 14.64 7.74 -5.37
N THR A 44 15.83 7.13 -5.46
CA THR A 44 16.24 6.31 -6.62
C THR A 44 15.74 4.85 -6.53
N GLY A 45 15.30 4.43 -5.36
CA GLY A 45 14.76 3.10 -5.13
C GLY A 45 13.39 2.87 -5.78
N ARG A 46 13.03 1.60 -5.95
CA ARG A 46 11.85 1.20 -6.73
C ARG A 46 10.53 1.37 -5.97
N ASN A 47 10.56 1.59 -4.65
CA ASN A 47 9.39 1.74 -3.80
C ASN A 47 8.33 0.64 -4.05
N GLN A 48 8.78 -0.61 -4.23
CA GLN A 48 7.90 -1.72 -4.60
C GLN A 48 6.86 -2.00 -3.51
N LEU A 49 7.15 -1.64 -2.25
CA LEU A 49 6.20 -1.75 -1.14
C LEU A 49 5.08 -0.72 -1.27
N GLY A 50 5.42 0.56 -1.45
CA GLY A 50 4.44 1.62 -1.69
C GLY A 50 3.54 1.32 -2.89
N ILE A 51 4.13 0.86 -4.00
CA ILE A 51 3.39 0.41 -5.20
C ILE A 51 2.43 -0.75 -4.87
N THR A 52 2.89 -1.72 -4.08
CA THR A 52 2.05 -2.86 -3.69
C THR A 52 0.88 -2.42 -2.82
N LEU A 53 1.12 -1.51 -1.86
CA LEU A 53 0.07 -0.96 -0.98
C LEU A 53 -0.96 -0.15 -1.77
N MET A 54 -0.53 0.66 -2.74
CA MET A 54 -1.45 1.40 -3.62
C MET A 54 -2.32 0.46 -4.47
N LYS A 55 -1.76 -0.66 -4.96
CA LYS A 55 -2.55 -1.70 -5.66
C LYS A 55 -3.57 -2.34 -4.73
N VAL A 56 -3.19 -2.65 -3.48
CA VAL A 56 -4.11 -3.21 -2.47
C VAL A 56 -5.22 -2.22 -2.13
N ARG A 57 -4.89 -0.93 -1.94
CA ARG A 57 -5.86 0.15 -1.73
C ARG A 57 -6.92 0.17 -2.83
N ARG A 58 -6.49 0.18 -4.10
CA ARG A 58 -7.40 0.19 -5.25
C ARG A 58 -8.31 -1.04 -5.27
N HIS A 59 -7.75 -2.22 -5.01
CA HIS A 59 -8.54 -3.45 -4.95
C HIS A 59 -9.59 -3.43 -3.83
N LEU A 60 -9.21 -2.96 -2.64
CA LEU A 60 -10.13 -2.84 -1.49
C LEU A 60 -11.20 -1.76 -1.71
N SER A 61 -10.87 -0.67 -2.40
CA SER A 61 -11.81 0.42 -2.70
C SER A 61 -12.91 -0.01 -3.67
N TYR A 62 -12.58 -0.78 -4.72
CA TYR A 62 -13.61 -1.30 -5.64
C TYR A 62 -14.63 -2.17 -4.90
N HIS A 63 -14.14 -3.16 -4.15
CA HIS A 63 -15.01 -4.05 -3.37
C HIS A 63 -15.71 -3.38 -2.18
N HIS A 64 -15.27 -2.20 -1.74
CA HIS A 64 -15.98 -1.43 -0.72
C HIS A 64 -17.20 -0.71 -1.30
N ASN A 65 -17.11 -0.23 -2.54
CA ASN A 65 -18.20 0.48 -3.22
C ASN A 65 -19.26 -0.46 -3.80
N ASP A 66 -18.95 -1.75 -4.02
CA ASP A 66 -19.94 -2.75 -4.46
C ASP A 66 -20.95 -3.16 -3.36
N HIS A 67 -20.76 -2.69 -2.12
CA HIS A 67 -21.59 -3.02 -0.96
C HIS A 67 -22.42 -1.84 -0.40
N HIS A 68 -22.53 -0.73 -1.14
CA HIS A 68 -23.47 0.36 -0.87
C HIS A 68 -24.61 0.37 -1.89
#